data_AF-A0A7S2G4I2-F1
#
_entry.id   AF-A0A7S2G4I2-F1
#
_cell.length_a   1.000
_cell.length_b   1.000
_cell.length_c   1.000
_cell.angle_alpha   90.00
_cell.angle_beta   90.00
_cell.angle_gamma   90.00
#
_symmetry.space_group_name_H-M   'P 1'
#
loop_
_entity.id
_entity.type
_entity.pdbx_description
1 polymer ?
#
loop_
_entity_poly.entity_id
_entity_poly.type
_entity_poly.pdbx_seq_one_letter_code
_entity_poly.pdbx_strand_id
1 'polypeptide(L)'
;NGHMTGAAEIVHSGLADEVWLVPCGPRPDKPKLKTPPIDRYCMCQIAVNTVFTPDFPVKVSDIECFSDSAFYTYDLLCTLRDKHPDVDFVFVIGSDWLMPGTNIASWTSKNFGWKAGDPEEQKAVVTGDKLLKEFDFLVIRRPGFEVARTPEDPSGLARFGPRLNWLSMPANMNYVEGNLSSTEVRGRIPLAEVKGSLRTIEGLVPSGVLSYIQRHGLYNLYTK
;
A
#
# COMPACT_ATOMS: atom_id res chain seq x y z
N ASN A 1 3.29 -12.18 -2.28
CA ASN A 1 4.76 -12.14 -2.43
C ASN A 1 5.29 -10.77 -2.83
N GLY A 2 4.78 -10.12 -3.89
CA GLY A 2 5.24 -8.78 -4.31
C GLY A 2 5.37 -7.73 -3.19
N HIS A 3 4.37 -7.56 -2.32
CA HIS A 3 4.48 -6.63 -1.19
C HIS A 3 5.57 -7.01 -0.16
N MET A 4 5.81 -8.30 0.06
CA MET A 4 6.86 -8.76 0.99
C MET A 4 8.24 -8.51 0.38
N THR A 5 8.42 -8.84 -0.90
CA THR A 5 9.66 -8.51 -1.63
C THR A 5 9.90 -7.00 -1.58
N GLY A 6 8.89 -6.16 -1.87
CA GLY A 6 9.04 -4.71 -1.78
C GLY A 6 9.43 -4.21 -0.39
N ALA A 7 8.83 -4.75 0.68
CA ALA A 7 9.21 -4.42 2.05
C ALA A 7 10.67 -4.81 2.35
N ALA A 8 11.10 -6.00 1.91
CA ALA A 8 12.47 -6.46 2.07
C ALA A 8 13.47 -5.57 1.31
N GLU A 9 13.16 -5.19 0.07
CA GLU A 9 14.01 -4.31 -0.74
C GLU A 9 14.16 -2.92 -0.11
N ILE A 10 13.10 -2.38 0.52
CA ILE A 10 13.20 -1.12 1.27
C ILE A 10 14.18 -1.27 2.44
N VAL A 11 14.05 -2.33 3.24
CA VAL A 11 14.98 -2.58 4.36
C VAL A 11 16.42 -2.76 3.84
N HIS A 12 16.61 -3.59 2.82
CA HIS A 12 17.93 -3.85 2.23
C HIS A 12 18.56 -2.61 1.58
N SER A 13 17.75 -1.66 1.13
CA SER A 13 18.25 -0.40 0.56
C SER A 13 18.96 0.47 1.59
N GLY A 14 18.63 0.31 2.89
CA GLY A 14 19.09 1.18 3.96
C GLY A 14 18.45 2.57 3.95
N LEU A 15 17.42 2.81 3.13
CA LEU A 15 16.68 4.08 3.08
C LEU A 15 15.62 4.20 4.17
N ALA A 16 15.33 3.11 4.91
CA ALA A 16 14.47 3.11 6.08
C ALA A 16 14.91 2.01 7.06
N ASP A 17 14.83 2.29 8.36
CA ASP A 17 15.18 1.33 9.41
C ASP A 17 14.13 0.23 9.58
N GLU A 18 12.86 0.54 9.30
CA GLU A 18 11.73 -0.39 9.45
C GLU A 18 10.62 -0.10 8.42
N VAL A 19 9.89 -1.13 7.99
CA VAL A 19 8.72 -0.99 7.12
C VAL A 19 7.42 -1.30 7.86
N TRP A 20 6.47 -0.37 7.81
CA TRP A 20 5.14 -0.53 8.39
C TRP A 20 4.14 -0.81 7.28
N LEU A 21 3.63 -2.03 7.24
CA LEU A 21 2.48 -2.37 6.41
C LEU A 21 1.22 -1.85 7.11
N VAL A 22 0.47 -0.96 6.45
CA VAL A 22 -0.79 -0.42 6.95
C VAL A 22 -1.95 -0.92 6.08
N PRO A 23 -2.64 -2.00 6.47
CA PRO A 23 -3.86 -2.42 5.81
C PRO A 23 -4.92 -1.34 6.02
N CYS A 24 -5.31 -0.69 4.92
CA CYS A 24 -6.30 0.39 4.92
C CYS A 24 -7.61 0.00 5.64
N GLY A 25 -8.36 0.93 6.23
CA GLY A 25 -9.64 0.66 6.89
C GLY A 25 -10.77 0.28 5.93
N PRO A 26 -12.04 0.34 6.36
CA PRO A 26 -13.19 0.16 5.47
C PRO A 26 -13.16 1.16 4.30
N ARG A 27 -13.36 0.66 3.08
CA ARG A 27 -13.34 1.47 1.84
C ARG A 27 -14.72 1.51 1.18
N PRO A 28 -15.67 2.32 1.69
CA PRO A 28 -16.99 2.43 1.08
C PRO A 28 -16.94 2.96 -0.36
N ASP A 29 -15.89 3.71 -0.70
CA ASP A 29 -15.56 4.16 -2.06
C ASP A 29 -15.14 3.02 -3.01
N LYS A 30 -14.78 1.85 -2.47
CA LYS A 30 -14.39 0.65 -3.24
C LYS A 30 -15.34 -0.50 -2.91
N PRO A 31 -16.58 -0.51 -3.45
CA PRO A 31 -17.57 -1.54 -3.13
C PRO A 31 -17.16 -2.96 -3.54
N LYS A 32 -16.16 -3.10 -4.42
CA LYS A 32 -15.56 -4.40 -4.79
C LYS A 32 -14.64 -4.97 -3.70
N LEU A 33 -14.13 -4.15 -2.78
CA LEU A 33 -13.33 -4.60 -1.64
C LEU A 33 -14.26 -5.08 -0.52
N LYS A 34 -14.74 -6.32 -0.67
CA LYS A 34 -15.66 -6.95 0.29
C LYS A 34 -14.96 -7.54 1.51
N THR A 35 -13.63 -7.71 1.46
CA THR A 35 -12.87 -8.32 2.54
C THR A 35 -12.75 -7.34 3.72
N PRO A 36 -13.22 -7.72 4.93
CA PRO A 36 -13.10 -6.91 6.13
C PRO A 36 -11.65 -6.44 6.40
N PRO A 37 -11.44 -5.25 7.00
CA PRO A 37 -10.11 -4.79 7.38
C PRO A 37 -9.36 -5.78 8.27
N ILE A 38 -10.05 -6.40 9.23
CA ILE A 38 -9.46 -7.37 10.14
C ILE A 38 -8.90 -8.60 9.41
N ASP A 39 -9.58 -9.11 8.38
CA ASP A 39 -9.06 -10.23 7.57
C ASP A 39 -7.80 -9.83 6.81
N ARG A 40 -7.75 -8.59 6.29
CA ARG A 40 -6.57 -8.07 5.59
C ARG A 40 -5.39 -7.90 6.55
N TYR A 41 -5.66 -7.41 7.76
CA TYR A 41 -4.67 -7.34 8.83
C TYR A 41 -4.14 -8.72 9.22
N CYS A 42 -5.01 -9.69 9.46
CA CYS A 42 -4.62 -11.07 9.74
C CYS A 42 -3.77 -11.66 8.62
N MET A 43 -4.16 -11.46 7.34
CA MET A 43 -3.35 -11.91 6.21
C MET A 43 -1.98 -11.20 6.14
N CYS A 44 -1.90 -9.91 6.44
CA CYS A 44 -0.62 -9.20 6.52
C CYS A 44 0.25 -9.74 7.65
N GLN A 45 -0.32 -9.96 8.84
CA GLN A 45 0.39 -10.56 9.97
C GLN A 45 0.92 -11.95 9.62
N ILE A 46 0.08 -12.81 9.05
CA ILE A 46 0.50 -14.14 8.61
C ILE A 46 1.60 -14.04 7.56
N ALA A 47 1.48 -13.12 6.58
CA ALA A 47 2.50 -12.94 5.55
C ALA A 47 3.86 -12.56 6.16
N VAL A 48 3.91 -11.54 7.01
CA VAL A 48 5.14 -11.06 7.66
C VAL A 48 5.77 -12.18 8.50
N ASN A 49 4.99 -12.81 9.38
CA ASN A 49 5.48 -13.84 10.32
C ASN A 49 5.83 -15.18 9.65
N THR A 50 5.51 -15.38 8.37
CA THR A 50 5.88 -16.60 7.62
C THR A 50 6.97 -16.37 6.59
N VAL A 51 7.19 -15.12 6.17
CA VAL A 51 8.22 -14.78 5.17
C VAL A 51 9.50 -14.28 5.83
N PHE A 52 9.40 -13.59 6.96
CA PHE A 52 10.52 -12.97 7.63
C PHE A 52 10.87 -13.62 8.95
N THR A 53 12.14 -13.49 9.37
CA THR A 53 12.56 -13.84 10.72
C THR A 53 12.04 -12.81 11.73
N PRO A 54 11.92 -13.16 13.02
CA PRO A 54 11.35 -12.25 14.03
C PRO A 54 12.10 -10.92 14.21
N ASP A 55 13.38 -10.87 13.85
CA ASP A 55 14.26 -9.71 13.95
C ASP A 55 14.32 -8.86 12.67
N PHE A 56 13.70 -9.33 11.58
CA PHE A 56 13.65 -8.55 10.35
C PHE A 56 12.67 -7.37 10.52
N PRO A 57 13.05 -6.12 10.20
CA PRO A 57 12.31 -4.92 10.62
C PRO A 57 11.13 -4.62 9.67
N VAL A 58 10.14 -5.50 9.68
CA VAL A 58 8.88 -5.32 8.97
C VAL A 58 7.74 -5.63 9.94
N LYS A 59 6.81 -4.71 10.11
CA LYS A 59 5.65 -4.92 10.97
C LYS A 59 4.34 -4.52 10.31
N VAL A 60 3.24 -4.92 10.92
CA VAL A 60 1.89 -4.62 10.46
C VAL A 60 1.20 -3.73 11.48
N SER A 61 0.79 -2.54 11.06
CA SER A 61 0.05 -1.61 11.88
C SER A 61 -1.45 -1.89 11.80
N ASP A 62 -2.13 -1.90 12.94
CA ASP A 62 -3.58 -2.03 13.06
C ASP A 62 -4.30 -0.68 13.10
N ILE A 63 -3.58 0.43 12.88
CA ILE A 63 -4.08 1.80 13.10
C ILE A 63 -5.40 2.13 12.39
N GLU A 64 -5.69 1.51 11.25
CA GLU A 64 -6.95 1.68 10.52
C GLU A 64 -7.94 0.52 10.67
N CYS A 65 -7.55 -0.59 11.32
CA CYS A 65 -8.33 -1.83 11.32
C CYS A 65 -9.66 -1.71 12.06
N PHE A 66 -9.68 -0.90 13.10
CA PHE A 66 -10.86 -0.67 13.95
C PHE A 66 -11.52 0.69 13.69
N SER A 67 -11.09 1.39 12.64
CA SER A 67 -11.69 2.66 12.21
C SER A 67 -12.95 2.40 11.37
N ASP A 68 -13.95 3.28 11.49
CA ASP A 68 -15.20 3.19 10.71
C ASP A 68 -14.98 3.38 9.21
N SER A 69 -13.91 4.08 8.84
CA SER A 69 -13.48 4.29 7.46
C SER A 69 -11.97 4.30 7.38
N ALA A 70 -11.48 3.98 6.20
CA ALA A 70 -10.09 4.22 5.84
C ALA A 70 -9.69 5.67 6.08
N PHE A 71 -8.45 5.85 6.50
CA PHE A 71 -7.88 7.17 6.62
C PHE A 71 -7.53 7.70 5.23
N TYR A 72 -7.65 9.02 5.10
CA TYR A 72 -6.95 9.69 4.02
C TYR A 72 -5.45 9.65 4.30
N THR A 73 -4.64 9.53 3.26
CA THR A 73 -3.19 9.32 3.42
C THR A 73 -2.53 10.41 4.25
N TYR A 74 -2.89 11.67 4.03
CA TYR A 74 -2.33 12.78 4.80
C TYR A 74 -2.76 12.75 6.27
N ASP A 75 -4.02 12.41 6.55
CA ASP A 75 -4.52 12.22 7.93
C ASP A 75 -3.80 11.05 8.63
N LEU A 76 -3.52 9.96 7.90
CA LEU A 76 -2.75 8.82 8.40
C LEU A 76 -1.34 9.19 8.78
N LEU A 77 -0.60 9.86 7.90
CA LEU A 77 0.78 10.24 8.15
C LEU A 77 0.88 11.28 9.27
N CYS A 78 -0.06 12.23 9.35
CA CYS A 78 -0.16 13.14 10.51
C CYS A 78 -0.39 12.36 11.80
N THR A 79 -1.33 11.40 11.81
CA THR A 79 -1.62 10.58 12.99
C THR A 79 -0.40 9.75 13.43
N LEU A 80 0.35 9.19 12.48
CA LEU A 80 1.57 8.43 12.76
C LEU A 80 2.66 9.34 13.36
N ARG A 81 2.90 10.51 12.75
CA ARG A 81 3.84 11.53 13.27
C ARG A 81 3.48 11.99 14.68
N ASP A 82 2.20 12.20 14.97
CA ASP A 82 1.74 12.64 16.29
C ASP A 82 1.90 11.53 17.36
N LYS A 83 1.71 10.26 16.98
CA LYS A 83 1.85 9.10 17.88
C LYS A 83 3.30 8.69 18.12
N HIS A 84 4.19 8.98 17.17
CA HIS A 84 5.60 8.60 17.20
C HIS A 84 6.46 9.83 16.84
N PRO A 85 6.55 10.83 17.74
CA PRO A 85 7.23 12.09 17.47
C PRO A 85 8.75 11.97 17.28
N ASP A 86 9.32 10.82 17.65
CA ASP A 86 10.71 10.43 17.50
C ASP A 86 10.99 9.64 16.22
N VAL A 87 9.98 9.42 15.38
CA VAL A 87 10.07 8.63 14.14
C VAL A 87 9.75 9.49 12.93
N ASP A 88 10.65 9.46 11.94
CA ASP A 88 10.42 10.06 10.63
C ASP A 88 9.72 9.06 9.69
N PHE A 89 8.51 9.39 9.25
CA PHE A 89 7.75 8.54 8.33
C PHE A 89 7.94 8.95 6.87
N VAL A 90 8.30 7.96 6.04
CA VAL A 90 8.36 8.08 4.58
C VAL A 90 7.20 7.30 3.96
N PHE A 91 6.48 7.92 3.03
CA PHE A 91 5.35 7.28 2.35
C PHE A 91 5.80 6.53 1.09
N VAL A 92 5.59 5.22 1.08
CA VAL A 92 5.96 4.36 -0.04
C VAL A 92 4.84 4.32 -1.08
N ILE A 93 5.19 4.63 -2.33
CA ILE A 93 4.27 4.52 -3.47
C ILE A 93 4.90 3.73 -4.63
N GLY A 94 4.07 3.15 -5.49
CA GLY A 94 4.52 2.64 -6.79
C GLY A 94 4.52 3.74 -7.84
N SER A 95 5.34 3.57 -8.89
CA SER A 95 5.40 4.51 -10.02
C SER A 95 4.08 4.65 -10.79
N ASP A 96 3.12 3.74 -10.58
CA ASP A 96 1.77 3.86 -11.12
C ASP A 96 1.03 5.12 -10.65
N TRP A 97 1.35 5.63 -9.46
CA TRP A 97 0.79 6.89 -8.92
C TRP A 97 1.42 8.16 -9.51
N LEU A 98 2.34 8.01 -10.45
CA LEU A 98 2.99 9.10 -11.16
C LEU A 98 2.59 9.15 -12.65
N MET A 99 1.66 8.29 -13.07
CA MET A 99 1.22 8.22 -14.46
C MET A 99 0.19 9.30 -14.80
N PRO A 100 0.06 9.66 -16.09
CA PRO A 100 -1.04 10.50 -16.55
C PRO A 100 -2.40 9.97 -16.08
N GLY A 101 -3.26 10.88 -15.58
CA GLY A 101 -4.57 10.52 -15.02
C GLY A 101 -4.55 10.25 -13.51
N THR A 102 -3.37 10.22 -12.88
CA THR A 102 -3.21 10.29 -11.42
C THR A 102 -2.72 11.68 -11.02
N ASN A 103 -3.07 12.12 -9.80
CA ASN A 103 -2.59 13.38 -9.26
C ASN A 103 -2.59 13.33 -7.72
N ILE A 104 -1.41 13.20 -7.12
CA ILE A 104 -1.28 13.20 -5.65
C ILE A 104 -1.70 14.55 -5.06
N ALA A 105 -1.44 15.66 -5.77
CA ALA A 105 -1.79 17.00 -5.30
C ALA A 105 -3.31 17.21 -5.13
N SER A 106 -4.14 16.43 -5.83
CA SER A 106 -5.60 16.48 -5.68
C SER A 106 -6.16 15.56 -4.61
N TRP A 107 -5.31 14.82 -3.88
CA TRP A 107 -5.78 13.96 -2.80
C TRP A 107 -6.39 14.79 -1.67
N THR A 108 -7.41 14.22 -1.04
CA THR A 108 -8.18 14.90 -0.01
C THR A 108 -7.90 14.33 1.38
N SER A 109 -8.37 15.03 2.40
CA SER A 109 -8.44 14.63 3.81
C SER A 109 -9.83 14.92 4.37
N LYS A 110 -10.11 14.39 5.56
CA LYS A 110 -11.36 14.68 6.26
C LYS A 110 -11.43 16.17 6.60
N ASN A 111 -12.57 16.79 6.32
CA ASN A 111 -12.84 18.13 6.84
C ASN A 111 -13.31 18.02 8.30
N PHE A 112 -12.40 18.22 9.26
CA PHE A 112 -12.74 18.19 10.69
C PHE A 112 -13.72 19.32 11.12
N GLY A 113 -13.89 20.35 10.29
CA GLY A 113 -14.85 21.42 10.53
C GLY A 113 -16.27 21.12 10.05
N TRP A 114 -16.48 20.05 9.27
CA TRP A 114 -17.78 19.69 8.69
C TRP A 114 -18.76 19.17 9.76
N LYS A 115 -20.03 19.59 9.66
CA LYS A 115 -21.11 19.24 10.58
C LYS A 115 -22.33 18.71 9.82
N ALA A 116 -23.17 17.96 10.53
CA ALA A 116 -24.45 17.51 9.96
C ALA A 116 -25.29 18.71 9.54
N GLY A 117 -25.65 18.77 8.26
CA GLY A 117 -26.34 19.90 7.63
C GLY A 117 -25.48 20.71 6.68
N ASP A 118 -24.15 20.57 6.75
CA ASP A 118 -23.24 21.15 5.76
C ASP A 118 -23.31 20.37 4.43
N PRO A 119 -23.03 21.02 3.29
CA PRO A 119 -23.02 20.35 1.99
C PRO A 119 -22.08 19.13 1.97
N GLU A 120 -22.51 18.06 1.32
CA GLU A 120 -21.79 16.77 1.29
C GLU A 120 -20.41 16.91 0.64
N GLU A 121 -20.30 17.77 -0.37
CA GLU A 121 -19.06 18.11 -1.06
C GLU A 121 -18.00 18.74 -0.14
N GLN A 122 -18.41 19.28 1.01
CA GLN A 122 -17.52 19.88 1.99
C GLN A 122 -17.01 18.88 3.04
N LYS A 123 -17.41 17.60 2.98
CA LYS A 123 -16.90 16.56 3.89
C LYS A 123 -15.41 16.30 3.77
N ALA A 124 -14.82 16.65 2.63
CA ALA A 124 -13.41 16.46 2.36
C ALA A 124 -12.76 17.77 1.89
N VAL A 125 -11.49 17.96 2.22
CA VAL A 125 -10.67 19.10 1.81
C VAL A 125 -9.45 18.60 1.05
N VAL A 126 -9.01 19.31 0.01
CA VAL A 126 -7.80 18.93 -0.73
C VAL A 126 -6.57 19.18 0.14
N THR A 127 -5.74 18.16 0.32
CA THR A 127 -4.53 18.20 1.16
C THR A 127 -3.31 17.58 0.46
N GLY A 128 -3.45 17.15 -0.80
CA GLY A 128 -2.36 16.56 -1.56
C GLY A 128 -1.12 17.46 -1.67
N ASP A 129 -1.31 18.76 -1.81
CA ASP A 129 -0.21 19.74 -1.79
C ASP A 129 0.54 19.75 -0.44
N LYS A 130 -0.18 19.65 0.69
CA LYS A 130 0.45 19.51 2.01
C LYS A 130 1.20 18.19 2.11
N LEU A 131 0.60 17.10 1.65
CA LEU A 131 1.24 15.79 1.63
C LEU A 131 2.59 15.82 0.89
N LEU A 132 2.64 16.44 -0.29
CA LEU A 132 3.87 16.59 -1.10
C LEU A 132 4.91 17.53 -0.46
N LYS A 133 4.48 18.46 0.39
CA LYS A 133 5.35 19.46 1.05
C LYS A 133 5.87 19.02 2.41
N GLU A 134 5.12 18.19 3.12
CA GLU A 134 5.41 17.84 4.52
C GLU A 134 6.01 16.46 4.70
N PHE A 135 5.74 15.50 3.79
CA PHE A 135 6.21 14.12 3.93
C PHE A 135 7.13 13.71 2.79
N ASP A 136 8.11 12.89 3.13
CA ASP A 136 8.99 12.27 2.14
C ASP A 136 8.35 11.03 1.52
N PHE A 137 8.71 10.76 0.27
CA PHE A 137 8.19 9.65 -0.50
C PHE A 137 9.31 8.76 -1.01
N LEU A 138 9.06 7.46 -0.93
CA LEU A 138 9.91 6.44 -1.54
C LEU A 138 9.15 5.77 -2.68
N VAL A 139 9.63 5.97 -3.91
CA VAL A 139 8.95 5.53 -5.12
C VAL A 139 9.55 4.21 -5.60
N ILE A 140 8.71 3.18 -5.65
CA ILE A 140 9.05 1.87 -6.16
C ILE A 140 8.74 1.80 -7.66
N ARG A 141 9.72 1.37 -8.46
CA ARG A 141 9.53 1.13 -9.90
C ARG A 141 8.59 -0.05 -10.12
N ARG A 142 7.66 0.12 -11.07
CA ARG A 142 6.75 -0.94 -11.51
C ARG A 142 6.85 -1.16 -13.02
N PRO A 143 7.02 -2.41 -13.48
CA PRO A 143 6.99 -2.73 -14.90
C PRO A 143 5.71 -2.20 -15.57
N GLY A 144 5.89 -1.46 -16.67
CA GLY A 144 4.80 -0.83 -17.43
C GLY A 144 4.36 0.55 -16.94
N PHE A 145 5.00 1.11 -15.91
CA PHE A 145 4.70 2.44 -15.36
C PHE A 145 5.96 3.32 -15.38
N GLU A 146 6.39 3.68 -16.60
CA GLU A 146 7.60 4.46 -16.84
C GLU A 146 7.38 5.97 -16.67
N VAL A 147 8.12 6.58 -15.75
CA VAL A 147 8.11 8.02 -15.54
C VAL A 147 9.05 8.69 -16.52
N ALA A 148 8.54 9.64 -17.29
CA ALA A 148 9.32 10.38 -18.28
C ALA A 148 10.46 11.18 -17.61
N ARG A 149 11.65 11.11 -18.21
CA ARG A 149 12.86 11.82 -17.76
C ARG A 149 13.24 12.87 -18.79
N THR A 150 13.89 13.94 -18.35
CA THR A 150 14.50 14.95 -19.23
C THR A 150 15.94 15.22 -18.79
N PRO A 151 16.77 15.89 -19.59
CA PRO A 151 18.10 16.31 -19.14
C PRO A 151 18.08 17.16 -17.87
N GLU A 152 17.03 17.98 -17.69
CA GLU A 152 16.83 18.87 -16.54
C GLU A 152 16.22 18.14 -15.32
N ASP A 153 15.47 17.06 -15.57
CA ASP A 153 14.93 16.16 -14.56
C ASP A 153 15.29 14.70 -14.90
N PRO A 154 16.53 14.28 -14.64
CA PRO A 154 17.00 12.93 -14.96
C PRO A 154 16.31 11.85 -14.11
N SER A 155 15.68 12.25 -13.01
CA SER A 155 14.88 11.36 -12.16
C SER A 155 13.47 11.15 -12.71
N GLY A 156 12.92 12.17 -13.37
CA GLY A 156 11.50 12.28 -13.71
C GLY A 156 10.60 12.68 -12.53
N LEU A 157 11.14 12.77 -11.31
CA LEU A 157 10.41 13.01 -10.08
C LEU A 157 10.29 14.50 -9.70
N ALA A 158 11.20 15.37 -10.18
CA ALA A 158 11.26 16.76 -9.76
C ALA A 158 9.94 17.52 -10.04
N ARG A 159 9.22 17.13 -11.08
CA ARG A 159 7.90 17.68 -11.43
C ARG A 159 6.80 17.44 -10.37
N PHE A 160 6.97 16.46 -9.48
CA PHE A 160 5.99 16.13 -8.44
C PHE A 160 6.34 16.78 -7.09
N GLY A 161 7.54 17.34 -6.95
CA GLY A 161 8.01 17.98 -5.73
C GLY A 161 9.40 17.48 -5.31
N PRO A 162 10.06 18.18 -4.38
CA PRO A 162 11.44 17.88 -3.98
C PRO A 162 11.58 16.67 -3.03
N ARG A 163 10.46 16.13 -2.55
CA ARG A 163 10.42 15.09 -1.50
C ARG A 163 10.21 13.67 -2.02
N LEU A 164 10.24 13.46 -3.33
CA LEU A 164 10.09 12.14 -3.94
C LEU A 164 11.45 11.60 -4.35
N ASN A 165 11.79 10.42 -3.84
CA ASN A 165 13.03 9.71 -4.18
C ASN A 165 12.71 8.32 -4.73
N TRP A 166 13.45 7.88 -5.75
CA TRP A 166 13.39 6.49 -6.19
C TRP A 166 13.97 5.58 -5.10
N LEU A 167 13.34 4.43 -4.87
CA LEU A 167 14.01 3.30 -4.23
C LEU A 167 15.23 2.93 -5.06
N SER A 168 16.40 3.02 -4.45
CA SER A 168 17.69 2.66 -5.05
C SER A 168 18.39 1.64 -4.16
N MET A 169 19.04 0.68 -4.81
CA MET A 169 19.81 -0.34 -4.11
C MET A 169 21.29 0.07 -4.02
N PRO A 170 22.02 -0.38 -2.99
CA PRO A 170 23.47 -0.25 -2.94
C PRO A 170 24.14 -0.83 -4.18
N ALA A 171 25.34 -0.35 -4.54
CA ALA A 171 25.99 -0.63 -5.83
C ALA A 171 26.23 -2.12 -6.15
N ASN A 172 26.20 -3.00 -5.13
CA ASN A 172 26.38 -4.45 -5.25
C ASN A 172 25.06 -5.24 -5.16
N MET A 173 23.90 -4.57 -5.20
CA MET A 173 22.58 -5.19 -5.16
C MET A 173 21.74 -4.72 -6.35
N ASN A 174 21.08 -5.66 -7.01
CA ASN A 174 20.08 -5.35 -8.03
C ASN A 174 18.70 -5.38 -7.39
N TYR A 175 17.88 -4.37 -7.69
CA TYR A 175 16.49 -4.37 -7.28
C TYR A 175 15.74 -5.54 -7.91
N VAL A 176 15.02 -6.31 -7.10
CA VAL A 176 14.22 -7.44 -7.59
C VAL A 176 12.80 -6.97 -7.94
N GLU A 177 12.57 -6.74 -9.24
CA GLU A 177 11.26 -6.33 -9.75
C GLU A 177 10.25 -7.49 -9.77
N GLY A 178 9.01 -7.22 -9.36
CA GLY A 178 7.91 -8.18 -9.42
C GLY A 178 6.66 -7.58 -10.05
N ASN A 179 6.11 -8.22 -11.09
CA ASN A 179 4.83 -7.84 -11.69
C ASN A 179 3.68 -8.68 -11.11
N LEU A 180 3.42 -8.53 -9.81
CA LEU A 180 2.31 -9.19 -9.12
C LEU A 180 1.31 -8.16 -8.60
N SER A 181 0.05 -8.25 -9.03
CA SER A 181 -1.02 -7.39 -8.53
C SER A 181 -2.08 -8.19 -7.78
N SER A 182 -2.68 -7.59 -6.74
CA SER A 182 -3.81 -8.23 -6.04
C SER A 182 -5.05 -8.38 -6.92
N THR A 183 -5.20 -7.55 -7.96
CA THR A 183 -6.29 -7.71 -8.94
C THR A 183 -6.12 -9.00 -9.73
N GLU A 184 -4.90 -9.28 -10.20
CA GLU A 184 -4.58 -10.54 -10.89
C GLU A 184 -4.80 -11.75 -9.98
N VAL A 185 -4.28 -11.71 -8.75
CA VAL A 185 -4.49 -12.78 -7.75
C VAL A 185 -5.98 -13.05 -7.54
N ARG A 186 -6.78 -12.01 -7.28
CA ARG A 186 -8.24 -12.17 -7.08
C ARG A 186 -8.94 -12.68 -8.34
N GLY A 187 -8.49 -12.28 -9.53
CA GLY A 187 -9.03 -12.73 -10.80
C GLY A 187 -8.80 -14.22 -11.08
N ARG A 188 -7.73 -14.80 -10.53
CA ARG A 188 -7.39 -16.22 -10.66
C ARG A 188 -8.13 -17.16 -9.71
N ILE A 189 -8.56 -16.67 -8.54
CA ILE A 189 -9.29 -17.47 -7.54
C ILE A 189 -10.51 -18.19 -8.15
N PRO A 190 -11.41 -17.53 -8.91
CA PRO A 190 -12.56 -18.21 -9.50
C PRO A 190 -12.23 -19.13 -10.69
N LEU A 191 -11.00 -19.10 -11.22
CA LEU A 191 -10.60 -19.86 -12.41
C LEU A 191 -10.14 -21.30 -12.11
N ALA A 192 -10.06 -21.70 -10.85
CA ALA A 192 -9.67 -23.06 -10.52
C ALA A 192 -10.71 -24.08 -11.04
N GLU A 193 -10.26 -25.08 -11.81
CA GLU A 193 -11.11 -26.15 -12.35
C GLU A 193 -11.96 -26.83 -11.26
N VAL A 194 -11.39 -26.93 -10.06
CA VAL A 194 -12.09 -27.34 -8.85
C VAL A 194 -12.47 -26.10 -8.05
N LYS A 195 -13.77 -25.73 -8.06
CA LYS A 195 -14.29 -24.69 -7.15
C LYS A 195 -13.92 -25.06 -5.70
N GLY A 196 -13.35 -24.12 -4.96
CA GLY A 196 -12.81 -24.35 -3.61
C GLY A 196 -11.30 -24.65 -3.55
N SER A 197 -10.63 -24.76 -4.70
CA SER A 197 -9.17 -24.87 -4.78
C SER A 197 -8.53 -23.51 -4.99
N LEU A 198 -7.35 -23.30 -4.40
CA LEU A 198 -6.54 -22.09 -4.58
C LEU A 198 -5.25 -22.34 -5.39
N ARG A 199 -5.16 -23.47 -6.11
CA ARG A 199 -3.98 -23.84 -6.92
C ARG A 199 -3.54 -22.76 -7.91
N THR A 200 -4.48 -21.97 -8.43
CA THR A 200 -4.20 -20.90 -9.42
C THR A 200 -3.47 -19.70 -8.84
N ILE A 201 -3.43 -19.56 -7.51
CA ILE A 201 -2.72 -18.50 -6.78
C ILE A 201 -1.62 -19.03 -5.85
N GLU A 202 -1.40 -20.35 -5.87
CA GLU A 202 -0.30 -20.98 -5.15
C GLU A 202 1.04 -20.47 -5.68
N GLY A 203 1.97 -20.15 -4.78
CA GLY A 203 3.23 -19.48 -5.13
C GLY A 203 3.13 -17.98 -5.41
N LEU A 204 1.93 -17.41 -5.55
CA LEU A 204 1.74 -15.95 -5.71
C LEU A 204 1.58 -15.22 -4.37
N VAL A 205 1.04 -15.92 -3.37
CA VAL A 205 0.88 -15.46 -1.98
C VAL A 205 1.63 -16.38 -1.02
N PRO A 206 2.01 -15.91 0.19
CA PRO A 206 2.57 -16.79 1.21
C PRO A 206 1.60 -17.93 1.53
N SER A 207 2.13 -19.13 1.79
CA SER A 207 1.32 -20.34 2.04
C SER A 207 0.37 -20.20 3.24
N GLY A 208 0.79 -19.47 4.27
CA GLY A 208 -0.07 -19.14 5.41
C GLY A 208 -1.27 -18.28 5.00
N VAL A 209 -1.06 -17.31 4.11
CA VAL A 209 -2.14 -16.45 3.57
C VAL A 209 -3.08 -17.26 2.70
N LEU A 210 -2.54 -18.13 1.85
CA LEU A 210 -3.33 -19.08 1.05
C LEU A 210 -4.27 -19.90 1.92
N SER A 211 -3.73 -20.47 3.01
CA SER A 211 -4.48 -21.26 3.98
C SER A 211 -5.56 -20.45 4.69
N TYR A 212 -5.27 -19.19 5.04
CA TYR A 212 -6.24 -18.28 5.64
C TYR A 212 -7.41 -17.99 4.70
N ILE A 213 -7.12 -17.65 3.44
CA ILE A 213 -8.14 -17.42 2.40
C ILE A 213 -9.07 -18.62 2.28
N GLN A 214 -8.52 -19.83 2.23
CA GLN A 214 -9.31 -21.06 2.08
C GLN A 214 -10.21 -21.33 3.28
N ARG A 215 -9.67 -21.21 4.50
CA ARG A 215 -10.40 -21.46 5.75
C ARG A 215 -11.53 -20.46 5.98
N HIS A 216 -11.31 -19.20 5.62
CA HIS A 216 -12.29 -18.12 5.80
C HIS A 216 -13.19 -17.91 4.57
N GLY A 217 -13.00 -18.68 3.50
CA GLY A 217 -13.82 -18.59 2.29
C GLY A 217 -13.79 -17.23 1.60
N LEU A 218 -12.66 -16.53 1.69
CA LEU A 218 -12.53 -15.17 1.17
C LEU A 218 -12.57 -15.15 -0.37
N TYR A 219 -12.91 -13.99 -0.93
CA TYR A 219 -12.91 -13.75 -2.38
C TYR A 219 -13.87 -14.64 -3.18
N ASN A 220 -15.05 -14.93 -2.60
CA ASN A 220 -16.11 -15.73 -3.23
C ASN A 220 -15.71 -17.18 -3.53
N LEU A 221 -14.81 -17.76 -2.75
CA LEU A 221 -14.35 -19.13 -2.94
C LEU A 221 -15.49 -20.16 -2.94
N TYR A 222 -16.59 -19.87 -2.23
CA TYR A 222 -17.73 -20.79 -2.03
C TYR A 222 -19.10 -20.23 -2.44
N THR A 223 -19.18 -19.01 -2.98
CA THR A 223 -20.45 -18.42 -3.41
C THR A 223 -20.77 -18.80 -4.87
N LYS A 224 -22.03 -19.21 -5.12
CA LYS A 224 -22.55 -19.64 -6.42
C LYS A 224 -22.85 -18.48 -7.36
#